data_AF-A0A9J6Q4A5-F1
#
_entry.id   AF-A0A9J6Q4A5-F1
#
_cell.length_a   1.000
_cell.length_b   1.000
_cell.length_c   1.000
_cell.angle_alpha   90.00
_cell.angle_beta   90.00
_cell.angle_gamma   90.00
#
_symmetry.space_group_name_H-M   'P 1'
#
loop_
_entity.id
_entity.type
_entity.pdbx_description
1 polymer ?
#
loop_
_entity_poly.entity_id
_entity_poly.type
_entity_poly.pdbx_seq_one_letter_code
_entity_poly.pdbx_strand_id
1 'polypeptide(L)' 'MPTQEAKAHRVGEFARLRNTSPEIAEAIFEVAKYDEKLAEKIWEEGNDEVLVLAFEKTDKDSLFWGEQTIDRQNV' A
#
# COMPACT_ATOMS: atom_id res chain seq x y z
N MET A 1 -1.73 19.90 7.79
CA MET A 1 -2.22 18.63 7.20
C MET A 1 -1.76 18.57 5.75
N PRO A 2 -1.25 17.44 5.25
CA PRO A 2 -0.91 17.31 3.84
C PRO A 2 -2.17 17.40 2.96
N THR A 3 -2.05 18.02 1.79
CA THR A 3 -3.13 18.13 0.80
C THR A 3 -3.41 16.76 0.16
N GLN A 4 -4.60 16.57 -0.41
CA GLN A 4 -4.94 15.33 -1.12
C GLN A 4 -3.98 15.06 -2.29
N GLU A 5 -3.57 16.11 -3.01
CA GLU A 5 -2.57 16.00 -4.08
C GLU A 5 -1.21 15.52 -3.57
N ALA A 6 -0.73 16.06 -2.44
CA ALA A 6 0.53 15.63 -1.84
C ALA A 6 0.48 14.16 -1.37
N LYS A 7 -0.67 13.71 -0.86
CA LYS A 7 -0.89 12.31 -0.49
C LYS A 7 -0.85 11.39 -1.70
N ALA A 8 -1.59 11.73 -2.76
CA ALA A 8 -1.63 10.96 -4.00
C ALA A 8 -0.25 10.85 -4.66
N HIS A 9 0.52 11.95 -4.66
CA HIS A 9 1.89 11.96 -5.16
C HIS A 9 2.80 11.00 -4.36
N ARG A 10 2.73 11.02 -3.02
CA ARG A 10 3.52 10.12 -2.16
C ARG A 10 3.18 8.66 -2.37
N VAL A 11 1.89 8.33 -2.41
CA VAL A 11 1.43 6.96 -2.67
C VAL A 11 1.88 6.48 -4.05
N GLY A 12 1.73 7.31 -5.08
CA GLY A 12 2.14 6.98 -6.45
C GLY A 12 3.65 6.76 -6.59
N GLU A 13 4.46 7.66 -6.03
CA GLU A 13 5.92 7.51 -6.05
C GLU A 13 6.37 6.29 -5.23
N PHE A 14 5.74 6.02 -4.09
CA PHE A 14 6.03 4.84 -3.29
C PHE A 14 5.72 3.55 -4.05
N ALA A 15 4.54 3.45 -4.65
CA ALA A 15 4.12 2.33 -5.48
C ALA A 15 5.13 2.05 -6.61
N ARG A 16 5.55 3.12 -7.30
CA ARG A 16 6.53 3.05 -8.39
C ARG A 16 7.92 2.61 -7.92
N LEU A 17 8.43 3.21 -6.85
CA LEU A 17 9.78 2.92 -6.32
C LEU A 17 9.89 1.51 -5.74
N ARG A 18 8.82 1.00 -5.16
CA ARG A 18 8.75 -0.32 -4.53
C ARG A 18 8.20 -1.41 -5.45
N ASN A 19 7.81 -1.05 -6.68
CA ASN A 19 7.16 -1.94 -7.63
C ASN A 19 5.97 -2.69 -7.00
N THR A 20 5.11 -1.96 -6.29
CA THR A 20 3.93 -2.50 -5.60
C THR A 20 2.65 -1.89 -6.17
N SER A 21 1.53 -2.59 -6.01
CA SER A 21 0.23 -2.10 -6.40
C SER A 21 -0.10 -0.77 -5.69
N PRO A 22 -0.68 0.23 -6.39
CA PRO A 22 -1.13 1.47 -5.77
C PRO A 22 -2.08 1.27 -4.59
N GLU A 23 -2.92 0.23 -4.63
CA GLU A 23 -3.83 -0.12 -3.55
C GLU A 23 -3.10 -0.54 -2.26
N ILE A 24 -2.02 -1.31 -2.40
CA ILE A 24 -1.15 -1.68 -1.26
C ILE A 24 -0.43 -0.45 -0.74
N ALA A 25 0.15 0.37 -1.63
CA ALA A 25 0.82 1.60 -1.22
C ALA A 25 -0.16 2.55 -0.48
N GLU A 26 -1.38 2.71 -0.97
CA GLU A 26 -2.39 3.54 -0.32
C GLU A 26 -2.75 2.99 1.07
N ALA A 27 -3.02 1.69 1.19
CA ALA A 27 -3.33 1.05 2.46
C ALA A 27 -2.18 1.19 3.49
N ILE A 28 -0.92 1.05 3.06
CA ILE A 28 0.26 1.31 3.90
C ILE A 28 0.24 2.74 4.43
N PHE A 29 0.03 3.73 3.56
CA PHE A 29 -0.01 5.13 3.96
C PHE A 29 -1.21 5.46 4.86
N GLU A 30 -2.34 4.80 4.69
CA GLU A 30 -3.50 4.95 5.58
C GLU A 30 -3.22 4.40 6.97
N VAL A 31 -2.72 3.17 7.09
CA VAL A 31 -2.31 2.56 8.37
C VAL A 31 -1.23 3.39 9.04
N ALA A 32 -0.25 3.88 8.26
CA ALA A 32 0.81 4.76 8.73
C ALA A 32 0.36 6.19 9.05
N LYS A 33 -0.91 6.55 8.82
CA LYS A 33 -1.42 7.94 8.96
C LYS A 33 -0.58 8.96 8.18
N TYR A 34 -0.07 8.55 7.03
CA TYR A 34 0.84 9.29 6.15
C TYR A 34 2.17 9.72 6.79
N ASP A 35 2.62 9.00 7.82
CA ASP A 35 4.00 9.05 8.30
C ASP A 35 4.88 8.15 7.40
N GLU A 36 5.79 8.78 6.65
CA GLU A 36 6.63 8.08 5.67
C GLU A 36 7.56 7.04 6.32
N LYS A 37 8.07 7.30 7.53
CA LYS A 37 8.95 6.35 8.23
C LYS A 37 8.18 5.13 8.70
N LEU A 38 6.95 5.34 9.16
CA LEU A 38 6.08 4.23 9.54
C LEU A 38 5.60 3.45 8.31
N ALA A 39 5.32 4.12 7.20
CA ALA A 39 4.97 3.48 5.93
C ALA A 39 6.13 2.60 5.42
N GLU A 40 7.36 3.11 5.44
CA GLU A 40 8.57 2.33 5.13
C GLU A 40 8.70 1.13 6.06
N LYS A 41 8.49 1.31 7.37
CA LYS A 41 8.58 0.20 8.34
C LYS A 41 7.55 -0.89 8.04
N ILE A 42 6.29 -0.52 7.79
CA ILE A 42 5.22 -1.46 7.44
C ILE A 42 5.55 -2.20 6.14
N TRP A 43 6.12 -1.50 5.16
CA TRP A 43 6.54 -2.10 3.91
C TRP A 43 7.61 -3.18 4.08
N GLU A 44 8.64 -2.90 4.89
CA GLU A 44 9.75 -3.83 5.11
C GLU A 44 9.36 -5.01 6.02
N GLU A 45 8.54 -4.77 7.05
CA GLU A 45 8.12 -5.81 8.01
C GLU A 45 6.92 -6.64 7.53
N GLY A 46 6.13 -6.11 6.59
CA GLY A 46 4.83 -6.66 6.21
C GLY A 46 3.73 -6.35 7.24
N ASN A 47 2.47 -6.35 6.79
CA ASN A 47 1.32 -6.18 7.67
C ASN A 47 0.04 -6.76 7.02
N ASP A 48 -0.58 -7.75 7.66
CA ASP A 48 -1.79 -8.40 7.16
C ASP A 48 -2.99 -7.43 7.05
N GLU A 49 -3.10 -6.46 7.96
CA GLU A 49 -4.15 -5.43 7.91
C GLU A 49 -4.08 -4.61 6.62
N VAL A 50 -2.87 -4.35 6.10
CA VAL A 50 -2.68 -3.65 4.84
C VAL A 50 -3.25 -4.44 3.68
N LEU A 51 -3.07 -5.77 3.67
CA LEU A 51 -3.57 -6.61 2.59
C LEU A 51 -5.10 -6.60 2.54
N VAL A 52 -5.75 -6.74 3.70
CA VAL A 52 -7.22 -6.65 3.82
C VAL A 52 -7.70 -5.30 3.29
N LEU A 53 -7.13 -4.20 3.79
CA LEU A 53 -7.52 -2.84 3.37
C LEU A 53 -7.26 -2.57 1.88
N ALA A 54 -6.17 -3.09 1.32
CA ALA A 54 -5.85 -2.93 -0.09
C ALA A 54 -6.87 -3.65 -0.98
N PHE A 55 -7.31 -4.85 -0.60
CA PHE A 55 -8.31 -5.61 -1.34
C PHE A 55 -9.74 -5.08 -1.18
N GLU A 56 -10.05 -4.35 -0.10
CA GLU A 56 -11.33 -3.63 0.05
C GLU A 56 -11.49 -2.46 -0.94
N LYS A 57 -10.37 -1.92 -1.45
CA LYS A 57 -10.35 -0.74 -2.33
C LYS A 57 -10.49 -1.06 -3.82
N THR A 58 -10.53 -2.34 -4.18
CA THR A 58 -10.45 -2.79 -5.57
C THR A 58 -11.21 -4.09 -5.75
N ASP A 59 -11.59 -4.42 -6.98
CA ASP A 59 -12.22 -5.70 -7.32
C ASP A 59 -11.23 -6.69 -7.96
N LYS A 60 -9.92 -6.35 -7.96
CA LYS A 60 -8.88 -7.24 -8.51
C LYS A 60 -8.75 -8.51 -7.69
N ASP A 61 -8.44 -9.61 -8.38
CA ASP A 61 -8.15 -10.89 -7.74
C ASP A 61 -6.74 -10.96 -7.16
N SER A 62 -5.82 -10.13 -7.66
CA SER A 62 -4.43 -10.10 -7.20
C SER A 62 -3.83 -8.69 -7.14
N LEU A 63 -2.90 -8.52 -6.20
CA LEU A 63 -2.10 -7.31 -5.98
C LEU A 63 -0.63 -7.67 -5.81
N PHE A 64 0.26 -6.71 -6.02
CA PHE A 64 1.70 -6.92 -5.98
C PHE A 64 2.32 -6.27 -4.74
N TRP A 65 3.01 -7.04 -3.92
CA TRP A 65 3.91 -6.55 -2.87
C TRP A 65 5.35 -6.74 -3.33
N GLY A 66 5.83 -5.81 -4.15
CA GLY A 66 7.18 -5.87 -4.73
C GLY A 66 7.24 -6.97 -5.77
N GLU A 67 8.05 -8.00 -5.52
CA GLU A 67 8.12 -9.18 -6.39
C GLU A 67 7.05 -10.24 -6.07
N GLN A 68 6.34 -10.11 -4.95
CA GLN A 68 5.33 -11.06 -4.53
C GLN A 68 3.97 -10.72 -5.15
N THR A 69 3.28 -11.74 -5.67
CA THR A 69 1.87 -11.63 -6.05
C THR A 69 1.03 -12.18 -4.91
N ILE A 70 0.09 -11.38 -4.43
CA ILE A 70 -0.86 -11.75 -3.38
C ILE A 70 -2.21 -11.93 -4.05
N ASP A 71 -2.85 -13.08 -3.82
CA ASP A 71 -4.21 -13.34 -4.31
C ASP A 71 -5.22 -13.07 -3.19
N ARG A 72 -6.37 -12.48 -3.53
CA ARG A 72 -7.46 -12.15 -2.61
C ARG A 72 -7.92 -13.35 -1.78
N GLN A 73 -7.91 -14.55 -2.35
CA GLN A 73 -8.32 -15.79 -1.66
C GLN A 73 -7.37 -16.21 -0.52
N ASN A 74 -6.17 -15.63 -0.45
CA ASN A 74 -5.12 -15.97 0.51
C ASN A 74 -4.96 -14.91 1.62
N VAL A 75 -5.86 -13.92 1.66
CA VAL A 75 -5.93 -12.84 2.66
C VAL A 75 -7.16 -13.07 3.54
#